data_AF-A0A524G7M5-F1
#
_entry.id   AF-A0A524G7M5-F1
#
_cell.length_a   1.000
_cell.length_b   1.000
_cell.length_c   1.000
_cell.angle_alpha   90.00
_cell.angle_beta   90.00
_cell.angle_gamma   90.00
#
_symmetry.space_group_name_H-M   'P 1'
#
loop_
_entity.id
_entity.type
_entity.pdbx_description
1 polymer ?
#
loop_
_entity_poly.entity_id
_entity_poly.type
_entity_poly.pdbx_seq_one_letter_code
_entity_poly.pdbx_strand_id
1 'polypeptide(L)'
;MSDEFPERNEMLRSTIITIFLTVVFLIIGLALWAWSSPDIIETSPIGALNNFNPFVTVLIEALSMLCVFIFFSVTVINLRLFISQVRAGWFEIVTTFIIVTAISWLMFGSAVGGVTAIFSLGFIVYLYLLQE
;
A
#
# COMPACT_ATOMS: atom_id res chain seq x y z
N MET A 1 -0.95 20.43 -21.26
CA MET A 1 0.30 19.82 -20.77
C MET A 1 0.89 19.08 -21.96
N SER A 2 2.17 19.28 -22.31
CA SER A 2 2.78 18.56 -23.44
C SER A 2 2.67 17.06 -23.19
N ASP A 3 2.21 16.31 -24.19
CA ASP A 3 2.23 14.84 -24.23
C ASP A 3 3.67 14.32 -24.38
N GLU A 4 4.56 14.75 -23.49
CA GLU A 4 5.88 14.15 -23.38
C GLU A 4 5.71 12.84 -22.61
N PHE A 5 5.72 11.74 -23.37
CA PHE A 5 5.94 10.42 -22.79
C PHE A 5 7.25 10.48 -21.99
N PRO A 6 7.24 10.11 -20.69
CA PRO A 6 8.45 10.12 -19.88
C PRO A 6 9.55 9.30 -20.56
N GLU A 7 10.81 9.72 -20.43
CA GLU A 7 11.91 8.95 -21.01
C GLU A 7 11.90 7.53 -20.41
N ARG A 8 12.12 6.52 -21.27
CA ARG A 8 12.08 5.10 -20.87
C ARG A 8 12.99 4.81 -19.66
N ASN A 9 14.11 5.53 -19.55
CA ASN A 9 15.05 5.38 -18.45
C ASN A 9 14.50 5.92 -17.11
N GLU A 10 13.73 7.01 -17.16
CA GLU A 10 13.07 7.58 -15.98
C GLU A 10 11.94 6.68 -15.50
N MET A 11 11.14 6.12 -16.42
CA MET A 11 10.10 5.14 -16.06
C MET A 11 10.69 3.90 -15.38
N LEU A 12 11.80 3.36 -15.91
CA LEU A 12 12.48 2.21 -15.31
C LEU A 12 13.02 2.54 -13.92
N ARG A 13 13.67 3.70 -13.75
CA ARG A 13 14.18 4.14 -12.45
C ARG A 13 13.05 4.30 -11.43
N SER A 14 11.95 4.95 -11.82
CA SER A 14 10.77 5.11 -10.98
C SER A 14 10.19 3.75 -10.57
N THR A 15 10.04 2.84 -11.52
CA THR A 15 9.53 1.47 -11.28
C THR A 15 10.43 0.69 -10.30
N ILE A 16 11.74 0.76 -10.45
CA ILE A 16 12.68 0.08 -9.54
C ILE A 16 12.53 0.62 -8.11
N ILE A 17 12.45 1.95 -7.96
CA ILE A 17 12.28 2.59 -6.66
C ILE A 17 10.95 2.19 -6.03
N THR A 18 9.86 2.21 -6.80
CA THR A 18 8.53 1.88 -6.27
C THR A 18 8.41 0.41 -5.91
N ILE A 19 9.02 -0.50 -6.69
CA ILE A 19 9.13 -1.92 -6.33
C ILE A 19 9.91 -2.09 -5.02
N PHE A 20 11.08 -1.46 -4.92
CA PHE A 20 11.89 -1.53 -3.70
C PHE A 20 11.13 -1.04 -2.48
N LEU A 21 10.48 0.12 -2.57
CA LEU A 21 9.66 0.67 -1.49
C LEU A 21 8.47 -0.24 -1.16
N THR A 22 7.78 -0.79 -2.16
CA THR A 22 6.68 -1.74 -1.95
C THR A 22 7.16 -2.95 -1.15
N VAL A 23 8.31 -3.53 -1.53
CA VAL A 23 8.90 -4.68 -0.84
C VAL A 23 9.30 -4.31 0.59
N VAL A 24 9.93 -3.14 0.80
CA VAL A 24 10.32 -2.67 2.14
C VAL A 24 9.10 -2.52 3.04
N PHE A 25 8.04 -1.87 2.58
CA PHE A 25 6.82 -1.70 3.37
C PHE A 25 6.08 -3.03 3.59
N LEU A 26 6.12 -3.95 2.64
CA LEU A 26 5.58 -5.30 2.81
C LEU A 26 6.35 -6.08 3.89
N ILE A 27 7.68 -5.99 3.91
CA ILE A 27 8.50 -6.60 4.97
C ILE A 27 8.15 -6.00 6.33
N ILE A 28 7.98 -4.68 6.42
CA ILE A 28 7.53 -4.01 7.64
C ILE A 28 6.15 -4.53 8.07
N GLY A 29 5.19 -4.59 7.14
CA GLY A 29 3.86 -5.13 7.41
C GLY A 29 3.90 -6.58 7.88
N LEU A 30 4.73 -7.43 7.28
CA LEU A 30 4.92 -8.82 7.70
C LEU A 30 5.57 -8.92 9.09
N ALA A 31 6.55 -8.07 9.41
CA ALA A 31 7.15 -8.03 10.74
C ALA A 31 6.13 -7.61 11.80
N LEU A 32 5.31 -6.60 11.50
CA LEU A 32 4.23 -6.16 12.38
C LEU A 32 3.21 -7.29 12.56
N TRP A 33 2.78 -7.93 11.48
CA TRP A 33 1.85 -9.04 11.54
C TRP A 33 2.39 -10.20 12.39
N ALA A 34 3.66 -10.58 12.19
CA ALA A 34 4.29 -11.60 13.01
C ALA A 34 4.26 -11.24 14.51
N TRP A 35 4.57 -9.99 14.86
CA TRP A 35 4.52 -9.51 16.25
C TRP A 35 3.11 -9.37 16.84
N SER A 36 2.07 -9.31 16.00
CA SER A 36 0.67 -9.36 16.41
C SER A 36 0.15 -10.78 16.69
N SER A 37 0.97 -11.82 16.44
CA SER A 37 0.58 -13.21 16.68
C SER A 37 0.27 -13.47 18.16
N PRO A 38 -0.81 -14.21 18.49
CA PRO A 38 -1.19 -14.52 19.88
C PRO A 38 -0.06 -15.15 20.71
N ASP A 39 0.81 -15.92 20.07
CA ASP A 39 1.86 -16.67 20.77
C ASP A 39 3.00 -15.79 21.32
N ILE A 40 3.20 -14.61 20.73
CA ILE A 40 4.35 -13.75 21.05
C ILE A 40 3.96 -12.30 21.38
N ILE A 41 2.68 -11.94 21.26
CA ILE A 41 2.20 -10.57 21.45
C ILE A 41 2.63 -9.98 22.81
N GLU A 42 2.60 -10.76 23.89
CA GLU A 42 2.95 -10.27 25.23
C GLU A 42 4.42 -9.82 25.37
N THR A 43 5.30 -10.34 24.51
CA THR A 43 6.74 -10.02 24.50
C THR A 43 7.15 -9.13 23.32
N SER A 44 6.20 -8.77 22.45
CA SER A 44 6.47 -8.03 21.22
C SER A 44 6.35 -6.51 21.41
N PRO A 45 7.04 -5.70 20.58
CA PRO A 45 6.84 -4.25 20.58
C PRO A 45 5.39 -3.84 20.32
N ILE A 46 4.65 -4.63 19.54
CA ILE A 46 3.24 -4.39 19.25
C ILE A 46 2.37 -4.65 20.47
N GLY A 47 2.61 -5.71 21.23
CA GLY A 47 1.86 -5.92 22.48
C GLY A 47 2.10 -4.81 23.49
N ALA A 48 3.34 -4.32 23.60
CA ALA A 48 3.65 -3.16 24.43
C ALA A 48 2.87 -1.91 24.00
N LEU A 49 2.81 -1.63 22.70
CA LEU A 49 2.01 -0.52 22.15
C LEU A 49 0.50 -0.73 22.37
N ASN A 50 0.02 -1.95 22.17
CA ASN A 50 -1.39 -2.30 22.35
C ASN A 50 -1.85 -2.14 23.81
N ASN A 51 -0.98 -2.48 24.76
CA ASN A 51 -1.22 -2.27 26.19
C ASN A 51 -1.24 -0.79 26.58
N PHE A 52 -0.52 0.07 25.85
CA PHE A 52 -0.57 1.51 26.05
C PHE A 52 -1.82 2.12 25.41
N ASN A 53 -2.04 1.86 24.12
CA ASN A 53 -3.24 2.27 23.39
C ASN A 53 -3.47 1.38 22.15
N PRO A 54 -4.55 0.60 22.12
CA PRO A 54 -4.83 -0.33 21.01
C PRO A 54 -5.07 0.39 19.67
N PHE A 55 -5.54 1.64 19.68
CA PHE A 55 -5.78 2.39 18.45
C PHE A 55 -4.48 2.82 17.74
N VAL A 56 -3.39 2.99 18.49
CA VAL A 56 -2.08 3.35 17.92
C VAL A 56 -1.54 2.19 17.10
N THR A 57 -1.69 0.96 17.60
CA THR A 57 -1.31 -0.26 16.87
C THR A 57 -2.06 -0.37 15.55
N VAL A 58 -3.40 -0.27 15.60
CA VAL A 58 -4.26 -0.33 14.39
C VAL A 58 -3.85 0.76 13.39
N LEU A 59 -3.55 1.96 13.86
CA LEU A 59 -3.12 3.07 13.00
C LEU A 59 -1.78 2.78 12.32
N ILE A 60 -0.78 2.30 13.06
CA ILE A 60 0.56 2.00 12.51
C ILE A 60 0.46 0.88 11.48
N GLU A 61 -0.26 -0.19 11.78
CA GLU A 61 -0.49 -1.31 10.86
C GLU A 61 -1.23 -0.83 9.60
N ALA A 62 -2.28 -0.03 9.74
CA ALA A 62 -3.03 0.51 8.60
C ALA A 62 -2.19 1.47 7.75
N LEU A 63 -1.38 2.34 8.36
CA LEU A 63 -0.47 3.24 7.63
C LEU A 63 0.61 2.45 6.88
N SER A 64 1.11 1.36 7.44
CA SER A 64 2.07 0.49 6.73
C SER A 64 1.45 -0.13 5.47
N MET A 65 0.21 -0.61 5.57
CA MET A 65 -0.52 -1.18 4.44
C MET A 65 -0.95 -0.11 3.43
N LEU A 66 -1.24 1.11 3.88
CA LEU A 66 -1.45 2.27 2.99
C LEU A 66 -0.20 2.56 2.17
N CYS A 67 1.00 2.55 2.77
CA CYS A 67 2.25 2.72 2.03
C CYS A 67 2.44 1.60 0.99
N VAL A 68 2.13 0.35 1.34
CA VAL A 68 2.13 -0.76 0.36
C VAL A 68 1.18 -0.45 -0.80
N PHE A 69 -0.06 -0.01 -0.52
CA PHE A 69 -1.03 0.36 -1.55
C PHE A 69 -0.52 1.46 -2.47
N ILE A 70 0.04 2.54 -1.94
CA ILE A 70 0.53 3.68 -2.72
C ILE A 70 1.64 3.24 -3.67
N PHE A 71 2.70 2.62 -3.14
CA PHE A 71 3.86 2.25 -3.97
C PHE A 71 3.55 1.11 -4.95
N PHE A 72 2.67 0.19 -4.56
CA PHE A 72 2.23 -0.88 -5.44
C PHE A 72 1.36 -0.32 -6.57
N SER A 73 0.45 0.62 -6.27
CA SER A 73 -0.36 1.29 -7.30
C SER A 73 0.51 2.04 -8.31
N VAL A 74 1.51 2.79 -7.85
CA VAL A 74 2.45 3.47 -8.76
C VAL A 74 3.23 2.46 -9.60
N THR A 75 3.64 1.33 -9.01
CA THR A 75 4.33 0.25 -9.74
C THR A 75 3.43 -0.32 -10.85
N VAL A 76 2.16 -0.61 -10.54
CA VAL A 76 1.19 -1.11 -11.53
C VAL A 76 0.96 -0.09 -12.64
N ILE A 77 0.84 1.20 -12.30
CA ILE A 77 0.68 2.29 -13.27
C ILE A 77 1.89 2.37 -14.22
N ASN A 78 3.10 2.37 -13.67
CA ASN A 78 4.34 2.43 -14.45
C ASN A 78 4.51 1.19 -15.34
N LEU A 79 4.24 0.00 -14.81
CA LEU A 79 4.39 -1.26 -15.53
C LEU A 79 3.37 -1.36 -16.68
N ARG A 80 2.14 -0.91 -16.46
CA ARG A 80 1.12 -0.80 -17.52
C ARG A 80 1.58 0.14 -18.62
N LEU A 81 2.01 1.36 -18.27
CA LEU A 81 2.52 2.33 -19.24
C LEU A 81 3.72 1.78 -20.02
N PHE A 82 4.63 1.06 -19.35
CA PHE A 82 5.80 0.46 -19.99
C PHE A 82 5.42 -0.63 -21.01
N ILE A 83 4.51 -1.53 -20.66
CA ILE A 83 4.13 -2.68 -21.49
C ILE A 83 3.18 -2.29 -22.63
N SER A 84 2.11 -1.54 -22.31
CA SER A 84 1.05 -1.25 -23.27
C SER A 84 1.16 0.13 -23.92
N GLN A 85 2.06 1.01 -23.45
CA GLN A 85 2.12 2.43 -23.85
C GLN A 85 0.81 3.19 -23.60
N VAL A 86 -0.10 2.61 -22.81
CA VAL A 86 -1.39 3.19 -22.42
C VAL A 86 -1.34 3.46 -20.92
N ARG A 87 -1.78 4.64 -20.50
CA ARG A 87 -1.91 4.97 -19.06
C ARG A 87 -2.80 3.95 -18.37
N ALA A 88 -2.44 3.54 -17.16
CA ALA A 88 -3.29 2.65 -16.37
C ALA A 88 -4.67 3.29 -16.13
N GLY A 89 -5.70 2.47 -16.27
CA GLY A 89 -7.07 2.88 -16.08
C GLY A 89 -7.54 2.65 -14.64
N TRP A 90 -8.82 2.95 -14.45
CA TRP A 90 -9.54 2.70 -13.20
C TRP A 90 -9.53 1.23 -12.79
N PHE A 91 -9.53 0.32 -13.76
CA PHE A 91 -9.54 -1.11 -13.51
C PHE A 91 -8.30 -1.56 -12.72
N GLU A 92 -7.11 -1.12 -13.12
CA GLU A 92 -5.86 -1.47 -12.44
C GLU A 92 -5.79 -0.92 -11.02
N ILE A 93 -6.24 0.32 -10.81
CA ILE A 93 -6.25 0.98 -9.49
C ILE A 93 -7.23 0.28 -8.55
N VAL A 94 -8.46 0.03 -9.01
CA VAL A 94 -9.50 -0.66 -8.21
C VAL A 94 -9.11 -2.10 -7.90
N THR A 95 -8.49 -2.81 -8.85
CA THR A 95 -7.99 -4.17 -8.60
C THR A 95 -6.91 -4.16 -7.52
N THR A 96 -5.98 -3.20 -7.59
CA THR A 96 -4.91 -3.04 -6.60
C THR A 96 -5.49 -2.72 -5.21
N PHE A 97 -6.50 -1.86 -5.15
CA PHE A 97 -7.22 -1.52 -3.92
C PHE A 97 -7.85 -2.74 -3.25
N ILE A 98 -8.57 -3.56 -4.03
CA ILE A 98 -9.22 -4.78 -3.52
C ILE A 98 -8.17 -5.75 -2.97
N ILE A 99 -7.07 -5.94 -3.70
CA ILE A 99 -5.98 -6.85 -3.30
C ILE A 99 -5.36 -6.39 -1.97
N VAL A 100 -4.95 -5.12 -1.86
CA VAL A 100 -4.29 -4.65 -0.63
C VAL A 100 -5.26 -4.64 0.56
N THR A 101 -6.52 -4.28 0.33
CA THR A 101 -7.55 -4.33 1.38
C THR A 101 -7.77 -5.77 1.87
N ALA A 102 -7.88 -6.73 0.95
CA ALA A 102 -8.05 -8.14 1.30
C ALA A 102 -6.83 -8.68 2.07
N ILE A 103 -5.61 -8.36 1.63
CA ILE A 103 -4.38 -8.75 2.34
C ILE A 103 -4.33 -8.12 3.73
N SER A 104 -4.63 -6.83 3.85
CA SER A 104 -4.65 -6.13 5.14
C SER A 104 -5.67 -6.75 6.10
N TRP A 105 -6.84 -7.15 5.60
CA TRP A 105 -7.84 -7.84 6.42
C TRP A 105 -7.35 -9.25 6.82
N LEU A 106 -6.81 -10.03 5.90
CA LEU A 106 -6.33 -11.38 6.21
C LEU A 106 -5.17 -11.38 7.21
N MET A 107 -4.28 -10.39 7.15
CA MET A 107 -3.16 -10.27 8.08
C MET A 107 -3.65 -9.76 9.45
N PHE A 108 -4.32 -8.61 9.49
CA PHE A 108 -4.52 -7.88 10.74
C PHE A 108 -5.97 -7.81 11.23
N GLY A 109 -6.90 -8.46 10.53
CA GLY A 109 -8.32 -8.45 10.87
C GLY A 109 -9.08 -7.24 10.32
N SER A 110 -10.37 -7.18 10.63
CA SER A 110 -11.32 -6.25 10.02
C SER A 110 -11.09 -4.79 10.38
N ALA A 111 -10.55 -4.51 11.58
CA ALA A 111 -10.27 -3.14 12.01
C ALA A 111 -9.21 -2.48 11.12
N VAL A 112 -8.05 -3.14 10.97
CA VAL A 112 -6.95 -2.63 10.13
C VAL A 112 -7.36 -2.67 8.65
N GLY A 113 -7.99 -3.76 8.18
CA GLY A 113 -8.51 -3.84 6.81
C GLY A 113 -9.46 -2.68 6.47
N GLY A 114 -10.37 -2.33 7.38
CA GLY A 114 -11.31 -1.22 7.20
C GLY A 114 -10.63 0.15 7.18
N VAL A 115 -9.70 0.42 8.11
CA VAL A 115 -8.95 1.69 8.13
C VAL A 115 -8.06 1.84 6.89
N THR A 116 -7.35 0.78 6.49
CA THR A 116 -6.56 0.74 5.25
C THR A 116 -7.44 1.03 4.04
N ALA A 117 -8.63 0.44 3.96
CA ALA A 117 -9.56 0.69 2.87
C ALA A 117 -10.00 2.16 2.81
N ILE A 118 -10.37 2.75 3.95
CA ILE A 118 -10.78 4.16 4.03
C ILE A 118 -9.64 5.09 3.57
N PHE A 119 -8.42 4.89 4.07
CA PHE A 119 -7.27 5.69 3.64
C PHE A 119 -6.93 5.50 2.17
N SER A 120 -7.00 4.26 1.68
CA SER A 120 -6.74 3.95 0.28
C SER A 120 -7.79 4.59 -0.64
N LEU A 121 -9.07 4.62 -0.24
CA LEU A 121 -10.11 5.35 -0.97
C LEU A 121 -9.80 6.85 -1.05
N GLY A 122 -9.33 7.45 0.04
CA GLY A 122 -8.87 8.85 0.02
C GLY A 122 -7.75 9.09 -1.00
N PHE A 123 -6.79 8.16 -1.10
CA PHE A 123 -5.73 8.23 -2.11
C PHE A 123 -6.25 8.02 -3.53
N ILE A 124 -7.23 7.14 -3.72
CA ILE A 124 -7.88 6.93 -5.03
C ILE A 124 -8.59 8.21 -5.50
N VAL A 125 -9.30 8.90 -4.60
CA VAL A 125 -9.92 10.20 -4.91
C VAL A 125 -8.84 11.23 -5.28
N TYR A 126 -7.71 11.24 -4.58
CA TYR A 126 -6.58 12.11 -4.95
C TYR A 126 -6.06 11.80 -6.36
N LEU A 127 -5.92 10.52 -6.73
CA LEU A 127 -5.52 10.12 -8.08
C LEU A 127 -6.58 10.54 -9.13
N TYR A 128 -7.88 10.44 -8.80
CA TYR A 128 -8.97 10.91 -9.67
C TYR A 128 -8.79 12.40 -10.00
N LEU A 129 -8.58 13.23 -8.97
CA LEU A 129 -8.43 14.67 -9.11
C LEU A 129 -7.17 15.08 -9.88
N LEU A 130 -6.14 14.23 -9.94
CA LEU A 130 -4.94 14.47 -10.74
C LEU A 130 -5.09 14.07 -12.22
N GLN A 131 -6.11 13.29 -12.56
CA GLN A 131 -6.38 12.87 -13.93
C GLN A 131 -7.21 13.91 -14.71
N GLU A 132 -7.94 14.77 -14.00
CA GLU A 132 -8.63 15.96 -14.54
C GLU A 132 -7.64 17.11 -14.81
#